data_AF-A0A4Q1L032-F1
#
_entry.id   AF-A0A4Q1L032-F1
#
_cell.length_a   1.000
_cell.length_b   1.000
_cell.length_c   1.000
_cell.angle_alpha   90.00
_cell.angle_beta   90.00
_cell.angle_gamma   90.00
#
_symmetry.space_group_name_H-M   'P 1'
#
loop_
_entity.id
_entity.type
_entity.pdbx_description
1 polymer ?
#
loop_
_entity_poly.entity_id
_entity_poly.type
_entity_poly.pdbx_seq_one_letter_code
_entity_poly.pdbx_strand_id
1 'polypeptide(L)'
;MRAAPVALLTTAILVATPTIASAGSDSPTPYTVTASGVSLPAGQVFREHGHVNYRATALDGTGEQSFNVHLETANGRSTAAYVGAGFLDFAGAVAAFPGGFCVTWVQVEGFDEHFGEGGQAPECTPEPTPLSPAPPVTRPVPSPAPNSEVPDGGAPVQEPTSPPVTQAPTTAPPVTERELAATGPAPEDVPVAGATPVVQDVLSAAPDTAPDAAAGAATVADDDGLAATGVNTLLVAGGALVLLAAGVGAVLLSRRSRRA
;
A
#
# COMPACT_ATOMS: atom_id res chain seq x y z
N MET A 1 42.49 60.61 -23.51
CA MET A 1 42.29 59.21 -23.95
C MET A 1 42.86 58.26 -22.90
N ARG A 2 42.07 57.71 -21.98
CA ARG A 2 42.36 56.44 -21.30
C ARG A 2 41.02 55.78 -20.93
N ALA A 3 40.75 54.66 -21.58
CA ALA A 3 39.52 53.88 -21.46
C ALA A 3 39.53 53.07 -20.15
N ALA A 4 38.39 53.01 -19.46
CA ALA A 4 38.17 52.11 -18.34
C ALA A 4 37.28 50.94 -18.81
N PRO A 5 37.66 49.67 -18.56
CA PRO A 5 36.82 48.53 -18.92
C PRO A 5 35.78 48.30 -17.81
N VAL A 6 34.51 48.32 -18.19
CA VAL A 6 33.39 47.88 -17.34
C VAL A 6 33.29 46.36 -17.45
N ALA A 7 33.74 45.66 -16.42
CA ALA A 7 33.59 44.21 -16.32
C ALA A 7 32.17 43.89 -15.79
N LEU A 8 31.30 43.46 -16.71
CA LEU A 8 29.99 42.89 -16.40
C LEU A 8 30.20 41.50 -15.79
N LEU A 9 29.98 41.38 -14.47
CA LEU A 9 30.02 40.10 -13.76
C LEU A 9 28.63 39.46 -13.82
N THR A 10 28.43 38.56 -14.77
CA THR A 10 27.19 37.79 -14.94
C THR A 10 27.21 36.62 -13.94
N THR A 11 26.60 36.80 -12.78
CA THR A 11 26.44 35.74 -11.77
C THR A 11 25.30 34.81 -12.18
N ALA A 12 25.61 33.70 -12.84
CA ALA A 12 24.64 32.64 -13.11
C ALA A 12 24.38 31.85 -11.81
N ILE A 13 23.24 32.10 -11.18
CA ILE A 13 22.77 31.31 -10.03
C ILE A 13 22.22 30.00 -10.60
N LEU A 14 23.04 28.94 -10.57
CA LEU A 14 22.61 27.59 -10.86
C LEU A 14 21.81 27.09 -9.66
N VAL A 15 20.48 27.16 -9.74
CA VAL A 15 19.59 26.55 -8.74
C VAL A 15 19.67 25.04 -8.93
N ALA A 16 20.52 24.38 -8.15
CA ALA A 16 20.53 22.93 -8.04
C ALA A 16 19.27 22.50 -7.28
N THR A 17 18.18 22.25 -8.00
CA THR A 17 17.02 21.58 -7.44
C THR A 17 17.45 20.17 -7.03
N PRO A 18 17.29 19.74 -5.76
CA PRO A 18 17.54 18.37 -5.40
C PRO A 18 16.56 17.49 -6.19
N THR A 19 17.08 16.79 -7.19
CA THR A 19 16.36 15.66 -7.78
C THR A 19 16.32 14.60 -6.70
N ILE A 20 15.19 14.50 -6.00
CA ILE A 20 14.88 13.33 -5.18
C ILE A 20 14.77 12.19 -6.18
N ALA A 21 15.87 11.45 -6.35
CA ALA A 21 15.84 10.20 -7.07
C ALA A 21 15.02 9.24 -6.20
N SER A 22 13.71 9.16 -6.47
CA SER A 22 12.91 8.03 -6.01
C SER A 22 13.53 6.78 -6.64
N ALA A 23 14.26 6.01 -5.85
CA ALA A 23 14.90 4.77 -6.29
C ALA A 23 13.88 3.61 -6.42
N GLY A 24 12.60 3.93 -6.56
CA GLY A 24 11.56 2.96 -6.86
C GLY A 24 11.59 2.63 -8.35
N SER A 25 11.50 1.35 -8.69
CA SER A 25 11.29 0.95 -10.08
C SER A 25 9.91 1.47 -10.50
N ASP A 26 9.87 2.52 -11.33
CA ASP A 26 8.63 3.03 -11.95
C ASP A 26 8.04 2.06 -12.99
N SER A 27 8.59 0.83 -13.08
CA SER A 27 8.11 -0.19 -13.98
C SER A 27 6.70 -0.64 -13.55
N PRO A 28 5.79 -0.89 -14.52
CA PRO A 28 4.47 -1.43 -14.21
C PRO A 28 4.59 -2.74 -13.43
N THR A 29 3.75 -2.91 -12.39
CA THR A 29 3.69 -4.18 -11.67
C THR A 29 3.21 -5.28 -12.62
N PRO A 30 3.79 -6.49 -12.53
CA PRO A 30 3.33 -7.63 -13.32
C PRO A 30 1.96 -8.16 -12.84
N TYR A 31 1.56 -7.86 -11.61
CA TYR A 31 0.23 -8.12 -11.06
C TYR A 31 -0.68 -6.90 -11.15
N THR A 32 -1.99 -7.13 -11.06
CA THR A 32 -3.01 -6.06 -11.08
C THR A 32 -3.49 -5.78 -9.66
N VAL A 33 -3.55 -4.50 -9.30
CA VAL A 33 -4.17 -4.01 -8.07
C VAL A 33 -5.49 -3.33 -8.42
N THR A 34 -6.53 -3.61 -7.66
CA THR A 34 -7.79 -2.86 -7.66
C THR A 34 -8.23 -2.65 -6.22
N ALA A 35 -9.24 -1.81 -5.99
CA ALA A 35 -9.78 -1.62 -4.64
C ALA A 35 -10.31 -2.91 -3.98
N SER A 36 -10.65 -3.94 -4.76
CA SER A 36 -11.11 -5.23 -4.23
C SER A 36 -9.99 -6.17 -3.80
N GLY A 37 -8.77 -6.01 -4.32
CA GLY A 37 -7.69 -6.94 -4.06
C GLY A 37 -6.55 -6.91 -5.07
N VAL A 38 -5.74 -7.97 -5.04
CA VAL A 38 -4.60 -8.20 -5.93
C VAL A 38 -4.86 -9.44 -6.77
N SER A 39 -4.66 -9.33 -8.08
CA SER A 39 -4.71 -10.46 -9.03
C SER A 39 -3.33 -10.73 -9.60
N LEU A 40 -2.88 -11.98 -9.50
CA LEU A 40 -1.65 -12.45 -10.12
C LEU A 40 -1.81 -12.65 -11.63
N PRO A 41 -0.71 -12.66 -12.41
CA PRO A 41 -0.75 -13.05 -13.81
C PRO A 41 -1.40 -14.42 -14.01
N ALA A 42 -2.02 -14.61 -15.18
CA ALA A 42 -2.65 -15.89 -15.53
C ALA A 42 -1.68 -17.08 -15.35
N GLY A 43 -2.15 -18.12 -14.67
CA GLY A 43 -1.36 -19.32 -14.36
C GLY A 43 -0.43 -19.20 -13.17
N GLN A 44 -0.33 -18.03 -12.53
CA GLN A 44 0.36 -17.85 -11.27
C GLN A 44 -0.59 -17.92 -10.09
N VAL A 45 -0.06 -18.35 -8.95
CA VAL A 45 -0.78 -18.51 -7.70
C VAL A 45 0.08 -18.06 -6.53
N PHE A 46 -0.57 -17.61 -5.47
CA PHE A 46 0.12 -17.35 -4.21
C PHE A 46 0.65 -18.65 -3.62
N ARG A 47 1.91 -18.64 -3.19
CA ARG A 47 2.60 -19.83 -2.67
C ARG A 47 2.43 -19.95 -1.16
N GLU A 48 2.54 -21.18 -0.67
CA GLU A 48 2.72 -21.43 0.76
C GLU A 48 3.97 -20.69 1.26
N HIS A 49 3.87 -20.09 2.45
CA HIS A 49 4.86 -19.19 3.05
C HIS A 49 5.07 -17.87 2.30
N GLY A 50 4.22 -17.58 1.32
CA GLY A 50 4.17 -16.31 0.61
C GLY A 50 3.78 -15.14 1.52
N HIS A 51 4.00 -13.91 1.07
CA HIS A 51 3.40 -12.74 1.70
C HIS A 51 2.91 -11.68 0.71
N VAL A 52 1.88 -10.95 1.13
CA VAL A 52 1.41 -9.72 0.49
C VAL A 52 1.36 -8.63 1.53
N ASN A 53 2.08 -7.55 1.30
CA ASN A 53 2.08 -6.38 2.15
C ASN A 53 1.36 -5.25 1.41
N TYR A 54 0.45 -4.56 2.07
CA TYR A 54 -0.23 -3.41 1.46
C TYR A 54 -0.51 -2.31 2.48
N ARG A 55 -0.72 -1.10 1.96
CA ARG A 55 -1.14 0.06 2.73
C ARG A 55 -2.47 0.58 2.22
N ALA A 56 -3.32 1.01 3.14
CA ALA A 56 -4.57 1.66 2.81
C ALA A 56 -4.87 2.83 3.74
N THR A 57 -5.60 3.81 3.22
CA THR A 57 -6.12 4.96 3.95
C THR A 57 -7.65 4.97 3.89
N ALA A 58 -8.31 5.75 4.74
CA ALA A 58 -9.70 6.13 4.51
C ALA A 58 -9.85 6.90 3.18
N LEU A 59 -11.09 7.02 2.67
CA LEU A 59 -11.38 7.73 1.41
C LEU A 59 -10.95 9.21 1.41
N ASP A 60 -10.85 9.84 2.58
CA ASP A 60 -10.36 11.21 2.73
C ASP A 60 -8.82 11.31 2.78
N GLY A 61 -8.12 10.18 2.58
CA GLY A 61 -6.67 10.08 2.62
C GLY A 61 -6.08 9.99 4.03
N THR A 62 -6.89 10.00 5.08
CA THR A 62 -6.40 9.96 6.47
C THR A 62 -6.22 8.53 7.00
N GLY A 63 -5.48 8.42 8.11
CA GLY A 63 -5.43 7.19 8.89
C GLY A 63 -4.77 6.01 8.19
N GLU A 64 -3.66 6.22 7.48
CA GLU A 64 -2.93 5.14 6.81
C GLU A 64 -2.64 3.96 7.76
N GLN A 65 -2.93 2.76 7.29
CA GLN A 65 -2.62 1.50 7.97
C GLN A 65 -1.89 0.55 7.03
N SER A 66 -0.96 -0.23 7.60
CA SER A 66 -0.24 -1.29 6.90
C SER A 66 -0.78 -2.66 7.29
N PHE A 67 -0.90 -3.54 6.31
CA PHE A 67 -1.39 -4.91 6.44
C PHE A 67 -0.32 -5.86 5.91
N ASN A 68 0.09 -6.82 6.73
CA ASN A 68 1.09 -7.83 6.36
C ASN A 68 0.40 -9.20 6.37
N VAL A 69 0.07 -9.70 5.18
CA VAL A 69 -0.67 -10.95 5.01
C VAL A 69 0.32 -12.07 4.72
N HIS A 70 0.58 -12.91 5.72
CA HIS A 70 1.35 -14.15 5.57
C HIS A 70 0.46 -15.29 5.11
N LEU A 71 0.86 -16.00 4.07
CA LEU A 71 0.08 -17.02 3.38
C LEU A 71 0.53 -18.39 3.88
N GLU A 72 -0.27 -18.98 4.76
CA GLU A 72 0.07 -20.24 5.43
C GLU A 72 -1.16 -21.15 5.46
N THR A 73 -1.00 -22.41 5.04
CA THR A 73 -2.04 -23.44 5.16
C THR A 73 -2.05 -24.08 6.55
N ALA A 74 -0.94 -23.97 7.28
CA ALA A 74 -0.83 -24.51 8.63
C ALA A 74 -1.70 -23.74 9.64
N ASN A 75 -2.22 -24.48 10.64
CA ASN A 75 -2.88 -23.94 11.85
C ASN A 75 -4.25 -23.25 11.66
N GLY A 76 -4.96 -23.52 10.55
CA GLY A 76 -6.33 -23.03 10.38
C GLY A 76 -6.44 -21.50 10.32
N ARG A 77 -5.38 -20.82 9.90
CA ARG A 77 -5.39 -19.37 9.70
C ARG A 77 -6.30 -19.01 8.53
N SER A 78 -6.93 -17.83 8.62
CA SER A 78 -7.83 -17.31 7.60
C SER A 78 -7.16 -17.13 6.22
N THR A 79 -5.83 -17.10 6.16
CA THR A 79 -5.05 -16.89 4.94
C THR A 79 -4.81 -18.16 4.12
N ALA A 80 -5.12 -19.35 4.66
CA ALA A 80 -5.00 -20.62 3.95
C ALA A 80 -5.81 -20.65 2.65
N ALA A 81 -6.93 -19.90 2.59
CA ALA A 81 -7.77 -19.80 1.41
C ALA A 81 -7.09 -19.13 0.19
N TYR A 82 -6.03 -18.35 0.41
CA TYR A 82 -5.31 -17.68 -0.66
C TYR A 82 -4.15 -18.52 -1.21
N VAL A 83 -3.66 -19.53 -0.49
CA VAL A 83 -2.61 -20.42 -0.99
C VAL A 83 -3.14 -21.24 -2.17
N GLY A 84 -2.46 -21.16 -3.31
CA GLY A 84 -2.91 -21.76 -4.56
C GLY A 84 -3.96 -20.94 -5.31
N ALA A 85 -4.40 -19.79 -4.78
CA ALA A 85 -5.30 -18.88 -5.48
C ALA A 85 -4.51 -17.85 -6.31
N GLY A 86 -5.14 -17.32 -7.37
CA GLY A 86 -4.60 -16.22 -8.16
C GLY A 86 -5.10 -14.84 -7.71
N PHE A 87 -5.95 -14.78 -6.69
CA PHE A 87 -6.57 -13.55 -6.18
C PHE A 87 -6.55 -13.51 -4.65
N LEU A 88 -6.21 -12.35 -4.10
CA LEU A 88 -6.24 -12.04 -2.68
C LEU A 88 -7.05 -10.75 -2.47
N ASP A 89 -8.06 -10.81 -1.63
CA ASP A 89 -8.87 -9.63 -1.30
C ASP A 89 -8.24 -8.80 -0.17
N PHE A 90 -8.72 -7.56 -0.01
CA PHE A 90 -8.29 -6.67 1.06
C PHE A 90 -9.22 -6.69 2.29
N ALA A 91 -9.61 -7.87 2.78
CA ALA A 91 -10.48 -8.01 3.95
C ALA A 91 -10.01 -7.22 5.19
N GLY A 92 -8.69 -7.11 5.39
CA GLY A 92 -8.11 -6.30 6.48
C GLY A 92 -8.48 -4.82 6.37
N ALA A 93 -8.34 -4.23 5.18
CA ALA A 93 -8.75 -2.85 4.93
C ALA A 93 -10.27 -2.66 5.02
N VAL A 94 -11.06 -3.63 4.52
CA VAL A 94 -12.53 -3.59 4.65
C VAL A 94 -12.94 -3.50 6.13
N ALA A 95 -12.28 -4.26 7.01
CA ALA A 95 -12.56 -4.23 8.44
C ALA A 95 -12.07 -2.93 9.12
N ALA A 96 -10.92 -2.41 8.70
CA ALA A 96 -10.34 -1.18 9.28
C ALA A 96 -11.09 0.10 8.83
N PHE A 97 -11.63 0.10 7.62
CA PHE A 97 -12.23 1.27 6.97
C PHE A 97 -13.64 0.95 6.46
N PRO A 98 -14.64 0.80 7.35
CA PRO A 98 -16.00 0.40 6.95
C PRO A 98 -16.72 1.42 6.06
N GLY A 99 -16.24 2.68 6.02
CA GLY A 99 -16.75 3.72 5.13
C GLY A 99 -16.13 3.71 3.71
N GLY A 100 -15.22 2.78 3.44
CA GLY A 100 -14.42 2.74 2.21
C GLY A 100 -12.96 3.14 2.44
N PHE A 101 -12.09 2.73 1.53
CA PHE A 101 -10.65 2.95 1.62
C PHE A 101 -10.02 3.15 0.24
N CYS A 102 -8.79 3.67 0.24
CA CYS A 102 -7.91 3.71 -0.91
C CYS A 102 -6.66 2.87 -0.62
N VAL A 103 -6.33 1.96 -1.53
CA VAL A 103 -5.09 1.18 -1.49
C VAL A 103 -3.99 2.03 -2.10
N THR A 104 -3.02 2.43 -1.29
CA THR A 104 -1.96 3.37 -1.68
C THR A 104 -0.67 2.69 -2.08
N TRP A 105 -0.44 1.46 -1.61
CA TRP A 105 0.78 0.71 -1.90
C TRP A 105 0.55 -0.79 -1.77
N VAL A 106 1.16 -1.61 -2.63
CA VAL A 106 1.12 -3.08 -2.57
C VAL A 106 2.45 -3.68 -3.00
N GLN A 107 2.94 -4.64 -2.22
CA GLN A 107 4.02 -5.56 -2.55
C GLN A 107 3.53 -7.00 -2.49
N VAL A 108 3.89 -7.77 -3.50
CA VAL A 108 3.64 -9.21 -3.58
C VAL A 108 4.97 -9.93 -3.60
N GLU A 109 5.17 -10.92 -2.74
CA GLU A 109 6.38 -11.73 -2.74
C GLU A 109 6.65 -12.35 -4.12
N GLY A 110 7.92 -12.30 -4.54
CA GLY A 110 8.37 -12.87 -5.82
C GLY A 110 8.31 -11.90 -6.99
N PHE A 111 7.89 -10.66 -6.77
CA PHE A 111 7.98 -9.57 -7.73
C PHE A 111 8.79 -8.41 -7.15
N ASP A 112 9.64 -7.80 -7.97
CA ASP A 112 10.50 -6.68 -7.56
C ASP A 112 9.79 -5.33 -7.67
N GLU A 113 8.75 -5.24 -8.51
CA GLU A 113 7.93 -4.04 -8.68
C GLU A 113 6.82 -3.97 -7.63
N HIS A 114 6.63 -2.79 -7.03
CA HIS A 114 5.57 -2.51 -6.07
C HIS A 114 4.60 -1.46 -6.59
N PHE A 115 3.32 -1.69 -6.38
CA PHE A 115 2.28 -0.71 -6.69
C PHE A 115 2.40 0.47 -5.72
N GLY A 116 2.27 1.70 -6.23
CA GLY A 116 2.33 2.94 -5.44
C GLY A 116 3.74 3.49 -5.23
N GLU A 117 4.79 2.68 -5.42
CA GLU A 117 6.17 3.14 -5.23
C GLU A 117 6.61 4.13 -6.32
N GLY A 118 6.11 3.96 -7.55
CA GLY A 118 6.34 4.86 -8.68
C GLY A 118 5.31 5.99 -8.81
N GLY A 119 4.58 6.30 -7.74
CA GLY A 119 3.56 7.37 -7.74
C GLY A 119 2.27 7.02 -8.50
N GLN A 120 1.97 5.72 -8.66
CA GLN A 120 0.69 5.28 -9.19
C GLN A 120 -0.46 5.83 -8.33
N ALA A 121 -1.57 6.20 -8.98
CA ALA A 121 -2.75 6.70 -8.27
C ALA A 121 -3.34 5.60 -7.36
N PRO A 122 -3.77 5.92 -6.13
CA PRO A 122 -4.42 4.94 -5.25
C PRO A 122 -5.69 4.34 -5.87
N GLU A 123 -5.93 3.06 -5.60
CA GLU A 123 -7.13 2.36 -6.01
C GLU A 123 -8.18 2.43 -4.89
N CYS A 124 -9.25 3.19 -5.11
CA CYS A 124 -10.25 3.48 -4.09
C CYS A 124 -11.54 2.67 -4.27
N THR A 125 -12.12 2.22 -3.16
CA THR A 125 -13.49 1.67 -3.17
C THR A 125 -14.46 2.76 -3.63
N PRO A 126 -15.57 2.41 -4.30
CA PRO A 126 -16.58 3.40 -4.66
C PRO A 126 -17.09 4.10 -3.41
N GLU A 127 -17.21 5.42 -3.47
CA GLU A 127 -17.82 6.19 -2.39
C GLU A 127 -19.27 5.70 -2.22
N PRO A 128 -19.74 5.44 -0.98
CA PRO A 128 -21.09 5.01 -0.78
C PRO A 128 -22.04 6.07 -1.35
N THR A 129 -22.80 5.70 -2.39
CA THR A 129 -23.84 6.57 -2.93
C THR A 129 -24.78 6.93 -1.77
N PRO A 130 -24.96 8.22 -1.45
CA PRO A 130 -25.92 8.61 -0.44
C PRO A 130 -27.26 7.99 -0.83
N LEU A 131 -27.87 7.24 0.09
CA LEU A 131 -29.21 6.70 -0.14
C LEU A 131 -30.09 7.89 -0.50
N SER A 132 -30.59 7.92 -1.74
CA SER A 132 -31.58 8.91 -2.14
C SER A 132 -32.66 8.90 -1.06
N PRO A 133 -33.07 10.06 -0.52
CA PRO A 133 -34.13 10.12 0.47
C PRO A 133 -35.29 9.26 -0.03
N ALA A 134 -35.75 8.33 0.82
CA ALA A 134 -36.91 7.53 0.48
C ALA A 134 -38.01 8.51 0.03
N PRO A 135 -38.70 8.26 -1.10
CA PRO A 135 -39.79 9.11 -1.51
C PRO A 135 -40.74 9.26 -0.32
N PRO A 136 -41.28 10.46 -0.07
CA PRO A 136 -42.19 10.66 1.04
C PRO A 136 -43.26 9.58 0.95
N VAL A 137 -43.41 8.80 2.03
CA VAL A 137 -44.47 7.80 2.11
C VAL A 137 -45.79 8.55 2.00
N THR A 138 -46.35 8.61 0.80
CA THR A 138 -47.71 9.08 0.60
C THR A 138 -48.57 8.09 1.35
N ARG A 139 -49.09 8.52 2.50
CA ARG A 139 -50.11 7.78 3.24
C ARG A 139 -51.16 7.38 2.21
N PRO A 140 -51.50 6.09 2.08
CA PRO A 140 -52.54 5.66 1.17
C PRO A 140 -53.77 6.53 1.41
N VAL A 141 -54.22 7.23 0.36
CA VAL A 141 -55.54 7.86 0.40
C VAL A 141 -56.51 6.71 0.72
N PRO A 142 -57.31 6.79 1.80
CA PRO A 142 -58.27 5.75 2.11
C PRO A 142 -59.11 5.50 0.86
N SER A 143 -59.03 4.29 0.33
CA SER A 143 -59.84 3.87 -0.80
C SER A 143 -61.30 4.10 -0.43
N PRO A 144 -62.13 4.71 -1.31
CA PRO A 144 -63.56 4.82 -1.07
C PRO A 144 -64.09 3.43 -0.74
N ALA A 145 -64.92 3.36 0.31
CA ALA A 145 -65.53 2.12 0.76
C ALA A 145 -66.20 1.43 -0.44
N PRO A 146 -65.93 0.14 -0.69
CA PRO A 146 -66.60 -0.58 -1.77
C PRO A 146 -68.09 -0.62 -1.46
N ASN A 147 -68.90 -0.14 -2.40
CA ASN A 147 -70.32 -0.46 -2.41
C ASN A 147 -70.45 -1.98 -2.51
N SER A 148 -71.04 -2.59 -1.49
CA SER A 148 -71.43 -3.99 -1.48
C SER A 148 -72.53 -4.23 -2.52
N GLU A 149 -72.15 -4.44 -3.76
CA GLU A 149 -73.01 -5.13 -4.72
C GLU A 149 -72.43 -6.53 -4.88
N VAL A 150 -73.18 -7.52 -4.38
CA VAL A 150 -72.84 -8.94 -4.42
C VAL A 150 -73.25 -9.48 -5.78
N PRO A 151 -72.31 -9.86 -6.68
CA PRO A 151 -72.65 -10.65 -7.85
C PRO A 151 -72.67 -12.12 -7.44
N ASP A 152 -73.83 -12.73 -7.61
CA ASP A 152 -74.10 -14.14 -7.42
C ASP A 152 -73.33 -14.99 -8.45
N GLY A 153 -72.78 -16.11 -8.00
CA GLY A 153 -72.48 -17.32 -8.78
C GLY A 153 -71.47 -17.21 -9.94
N GLY A 154 -70.24 -17.69 -9.73
CA GLY A 154 -69.30 -17.92 -10.83
C GLY A 154 -68.09 -18.82 -10.51
N ALA A 155 -68.31 -20.13 -10.61
CA ALA A 155 -67.40 -21.24 -10.95
C ALA A 155 -66.00 -21.41 -10.28
N PRO A 156 -65.61 -22.65 -9.90
CA PRO A 156 -64.30 -22.95 -9.35
C PRO A 156 -63.19 -22.84 -10.41
N VAL A 157 -62.19 -21.98 -10.15
CA VAL A 157 -60.97 -21.85 -10.96
C VAL A 157 -60.01 -22.97 -10.58
N GLN A 158 -59.57 -23.73 -11.59
CA GLN A 158 -58.64 -24.84 -11.43
C GLN A 158 -57.22 -24.35 -11.08
N GLU A 159 -56.59 -25.13 -10.21
CA GLU A 159 -55.23 -24.99 -9.70
C GLU A 159 -54.18 -25.24 -10.81
N PRO A 160 -53.19 -24.37 -11.01
CA PRO A 160 -52.16 -24.58 -12.04
C PRO A 160 -51.20 -25.68 -11.60
N THR A 161 -51.23 -26.80 -12.32
CA THR A 161 -50.29 -27.91 -12.17
C THR A 161 -48.90 -27.48 -12.64
N SER A 162 -47.92 -27.53 -11.74
CA SER A 162 -46.51 -27.29 -12.08
C SER A 162 -45.94 -28.45 -12.91
N PRO A 163 -45.13 -28.20 -13.95
CA PRO A 163 -44.49 -29.26 -14.71
C PRO A 163 -43.39 -29.97 -13.89
N PRO A 164 -43.12 -31.26 -14.16
CA PRO A 164 -42.07 -32.00 -13.48
C PRO A 164 -40.68 -31.49 -13.88
N VAL A 165 -39.85 -31.20 -12.87
CA VAL A 165 -38.43 -30.87 -13.05
C VAL A 165 -37.69 -32.13 -13.50
N THR A 166 -37.28 -32.17 -14.76
CA THR A 166 -36.35 -33.16 -15.30
C THR A 166 -34.96 -32.93 -14.70
N GLN A 167 -34.55 -33.81 -13.78
CA GLN A 167 -33.17 -33.83 -13.29
C GLN A 167 -32.26 -34.36 -14.41
N ALA A 168 -31.25 -33.57 -14.77
CA ALA A 168 -30.20 -33.99 -15.69
C ALA A 168 -29.24 -34.99 -15.00
N PRO A 169 -28.82 -36.08 -15.68
CA PRO A 169 -27.87 -37.01 -15.14
C PRO A 169 -26.48 -36.36 -15.00
N THR A 170 -26.00 -36.25 -13.76
CA THR A 170 -24.61 -35.93 -13.46
C THR A 170 -23.75 -37.10 -13.89
N THR A 171 -23.05 -36.95 -15.02
CA THR A 171 -22.07 -37.92 -15.49
C THR A 171 -20.72 -37.49 -14.92
N ALA A 172 -20.29 -38.12 -13.82
CA ALA A 172 -18.94 -37.98 -13.33
C ALA A 172 -17.96 -38.65 -14.31
N PRO A 173 -16.84 -38.00 -14.70
CA PRO A 173 -15.81 -38.67 -15.48
C PRO A 173 -15.08 -39.72 -14.60
N PRO A 174 -14.69 -40.87 -15.16
CA PRO A 174 -13.87 -41.85 -14.45
C PRO A 174 -12.47 -41.28 -14.25
N VAL A 175 -12.04 -41.17 -12.99
CA VAL A 175 -10.65 -40.92 -12.63
C VAL A 175 -9.84 -42.11 -13.12
N THR A 176 -9.04 -41.89 -14.15
CA THR A 176 -8.02 -42.84 -14.59
C THR A 176 -6.85 -42.70 -13.64
N GLU A 177 -6.74 -43.60 -12.66
CA GLU A 177 -5.51 -43.85 -11.94
C GLU A 177 -4.47 -44.33 -12.95
N ARG A 178 -3.56 -43.42 -13.32
CA ARG A 178 -2.35 -43.76 -14.05
C ARG A 178 -1.17 -43.56 -13.12
N GLU A 179 -0.84 -44.66 -12.45
CA GLU A 179 0.52 -45.20 -12.32
C GLU A 179 1.65 -44.22 -12.67
N LEU A 180 2.31 -43.69 -11.66
CA LEU A 180 3.75 -43.42 -11.72
C LEU A 180 4.37 -43.77 -10.37
N ALA A 181 4.72 -45.04 -10.23
CA ALA A 181 5.74 -45.47 -9.30
C ALA A 181 7.08 -44.86 -9.72
N ALA A 182 7.51 -43.81 -9.01
CA ALA A 182 8.88 -43.33 -9.04
C ALA A 182 9.58 -43.81 -7.76
N THR A 183 10.19 -44.99 -7.83
CA THR A 183 11.22 -45.45 -6.91
C THR A 183 12.46 -44.57 -7.10
N GLY A 184 12.54 -43.48 -6.33
CA GLY A 184 13.77 -42.70 -6.17
C GLY A 184 14.66 -43.34 -5.08
N PRO A 185 15.99 -43.40 -5.27
CA PRO A 185 16.90 -43.98 -4.29
C PRO A 185 16.94 -43.15 -3.00
N ALA A 186 17.10 -43.85 -1.88
CA ALA A 186 17.24 -43.30 -0.54
C ALA A 186 18.37 -42.25 -0.47
N PRO A 187 18.22 -41.19 0.35
CA PRO A 187 19.35 -40.31 0.66
C PRO A 187 20.35 -41.07 1.52
N GLU A 188 21.58 -41.17 1.02
CA GLU A 188 22.73 -41.61 1.80
C GLU A 188 23.05 -40.53 2.86
N ASP A 189 22.99 -40.95 4.13
CA ASP A 189 23.57 -40.23 5.25
C ASP A 189 25.09 -40.07 5.03
N VAL A 190 25.53 -38.85 4.70
CA VAL A 190 26.94 -38.46 4.78
C VAL A 190 27.12 -37.54 5.98
N PRO A 191 27.80 -37.97 7.06
CA PRO A 191 28.22 -37.07 8.12
C PRO A 191 29.41 -36.24 7.64
N VAL A 192 29.19 -34.97 7.31
CA VAL A 192 30.31 -34.02 7.13
C VAL A 192 30.73 -33.51 8.50
N ALA A 193 31.76 -34.15 9.03
CA ALA A 193 32.53 -33.67 10.16
C ALA A 193 33.41 -32.47 9.74
N GLY A 194 33.41 -31.42 10.57
CA GLY A 194 34.54 -30.49 10.67
C GLY A 194 34.41 -29.17 9.91
N ALA A 195 33.57 -28.25 10.42
CA ALA A 195 33.83 -26.83 10.26
C ALA A 195 34.20 -26.24 11.63
N THR A 196 35.44 -25.79 11.73
CA THR A 196 36.02 -25.06 12.86
C THR A 196 35.21 -23.80 13.20
N PRO A 197 34.99 -23.46 14.49
CA PRO A 197 34.40 -22.18 14.85
C PRO A 197 35.37 -21.05 14.51
N VAL A 198 34.98 -20.16 13.61
CA VAL A 198 35.62 -18.85 13.46
C VAL A 198 35.13 -18.00 14.62
N VAL A 199 36.00 -17.82 15.61
CA VAL A 199 35.85 -16.81 16.67
C VAL A 199 35.87 -15.44 15.99
N GLN A 200 34.74 -14.76 15.95
CA GLN A 200 34.73 -13.33 15.65
C GLN A 200 35.20 -12.59 16.91
N ASP A 201 36.41 -12.03 16.81
CA ASP A 201 36.92 -11.04 17.76
C ASP A 201 35.97 -9.84 17.78
N VAL A 202 35.26 -9.70 18.90
CA VAL A 202 34.49 -8.52 19.24
C VAL A 202 35.50 -7.43 19.60
N LEU A 203 35.80 -6.56 18.65
CA LEU A 203 36.53 -5.31 18.90
C LEU A 203 35.63 -4.38 19.72
N SER A 204 35.78 -4.51 21.04
CA SER A 204 35.26 -3.61 22.05
C SER A 204 36.02 -2.28 21.97
N ALA A 205 35.42 -1.28 21.33
CA ALA A 205 35.89 0.10 21.40
C ALA A 205 35.24 0.79 22.60
N ALA A 206 36.09 1.28 23.50
CA ALA A 206 35.74 1.95 24.74
C ALA A 206 34.94 3.26 24.54
N PRO A 207 34.17 3.71 25.55
CA PRO A 207 33.51 5.01 25.55
C PRO A 207 34.49 6.08 26.05
N ASP A 208 34.87 7.01 25.19
CA ASP A 208 35.63 8.20 25.58
C ASP A 208 34.76 9.46 25.57
N THR A 209 34.54 9.94 26.80
CA THR A 209 34.49 11.33 27.25
C THR A 209 33.60 12.35 26.54
N ALA A 210 32.59 12.79 27.30
CA ALA A 210 31.92 14.08 27.16
C ALA A 210 32.90 15.27 27.22
N PRO A 211 32.48 16.44 26.72
CA PRO A 211 32.58 17.62 27.56
C PRO A 211 31.25 18.36 27.73
N ASP A 212 31.25 19.05 28.86
CA ASP A 212 30.20 19.77 29.55
C ASP A 212 29.79 21.10 28.88
N ALA A 213 28.58 21.54 29.24
CA ALA A 213 28.04 22.89 29.30
C ALA A 213 28.11 23.86 28.09
N ALA A 214 26.92 24.30 27.64
CA ALA A 214 26.57 25.73 27.69
C ALA A 214 25.04 25.92 27.61
N ALA A 215 24.49 26.45 28.70
CA ALA A 215 23.14 27.01 28.76
C ALA A 215 23.01 28.24 27.85
N GLY A 216 21.89 28.34 27.14
CA GLY A 216 21.49 29.52 26.38
C GLY A 216 19.97 29.58 26.28
N ALA A 217 19.36 30.39 27.13
CA ALA A 217 17.95 30.71 27.10
C ALA A 217 17.63 31.69 25.95
N ALA A 218 16.52 31.48 25.24
CA ALA A 218 15.78 32.49 24.48
C ALA A 218 14.36 31.95 24.23
N THR A 219 13.41 32.33 25.08
CA THR A 219 12.31 33.28 24.80
C THR A 219 11.25 32.76 23.83
N VAL A 220 10.08 32.54 24.42
CA VAL A 220 8.74 32.44 23.83
C VAL A 220 8.44 33.66 22.94
N ALA A 221 7.87 33.40 21.77
CA ALA A 221 6.95 34.31 21.10
C ALA A 221 5.77 33.48 20.60
N ASP A 222 4.62 33.66 21.26
CA ASP A 222 3.29 33.44 20.70
C ASP A 222 3.10 34.37 19.50
N ASP A 223 2.44 33.89 18.44
CA ASP A 223 1.43 34.67 17.70
C ASP A 223 0.66 33.74 16.73
N ASP A 224 -0.65 33.70 16.96
CA ASP A 224 -1.79 33.62 16.04
C ASP A 224 -1.79 32.64 14.84
N GLY A 225 -2.77 31.74 14.91
CA GLY A 225 -3.00 30.70 13.93
C GLY A 225 -3.49 31.16 12.56
N LEU A 226 -3.26 30.29 11.58
CA LEU A 226 -4.00 30.21 10.32
C LEU A 226 -4.03 28.76 9.82
N ALA A 227 -5.11 28.46 9.10
CA ALA A 227 -5.66 27.18 8.73
C ALA A 227 -4.73 26.08 8.19
N ALA A 228 -5.13 24.86 8.55
CA ALA A 228 -4.91 23.60 7.85
C ALA A 228 -4.81 23.71 6.32
N THR A 229 -3.68 23.24 5.79
CA THR A 229 -3.63 22.31 4.65
C THR A 229 -2.44 21.38 4.89
N GLY A 230 -2.75 20.10 5.15
CA GLY A 230 -1.76 19.08 5.47
C GLY A 230 -0.95 18.70 4.23
N VAL A 231 0.22 19.30 4.10
CA VAL A 231 1.28 18.82 3.21
C VAL A 231 2.37 18.28 4.13
N ASN A 232 2.75 17.01 3.96
CA ASN A 232 3.77 16.33 4.74
C ASN A 232 5.13 17.05 4.63
N THR A 233 5.38 18.01 5.52
CA THR A 233 6.67 18.68 5.73
C THR A 233 7.44 17.97 6.83
N LEU A 234 7.90 16.74 6.53
CA LEU A 234 8.82 16.03 7.41
C LEU A 234 10.08 15.65 6.64
N LEU A 235 10.77 16.66 6.07
CA LEU A 235 12.15 16.52 5.57
C LEU A 235 12.81 17.86 5.19
N VAL A 236 12.72 18.90 6.03
CA VAL A 236 13.59 20.09 5.88
C VAL A 236 14.02 20.60 7.27
N ALA A 237 14.84 19.82 7.97
CA ALA A 237 15.58 20.31 9.14
C ALA A 237 17.07 19.94 9.15
N GLY A 238 17.58 19.25 8.11
CA GLY A 238 18.97 18.79 8.04
C GLY A 238 19.87 19.53 7.03
N GLY A 239 19.38 20.57 6.36
CA GLY A 239 20.04 21.16 5.18
C GLY A 239 20.79 22.48 5.38
N ALA A 240 20.88 23.03 6.60
CA ALA A 240 21.43 24.37 6.82
C ALA A 240 22.87 24.40 7.38
N LEU A 241 23.45 23.27 7.80
CA LEU A 241 24.76 23.24 8.47
C LEU A 241 25.97 23.03 7.53
N VAL A 242 25.78 22.60 6.29
CA VAL A 242 26.90 22.31 5.37
C VAL A 242 27.35 23.54 4.55
N LEU A 243 26.50 24.56 4.40
CA LEU A 243 26.83 25.77 3.63
C LEU A 243 27.72 26.78 4.39
N LEU A 244 27.88 26.64 5.71
CA LEU A 244 28.77 27.51 6.50
C LEU A 244 30.24 27.09 6.46
N ALA A 245 30.55 25.82 6.18
CA ALA A 245 31.94 25.35 6.11
C ALA A 245 32.65 25.77 4.81
N ALA A 246 31.93 25.85 3.68
CA ALA A 246 32.49 26.26 2.39
C ALA A 246 32.77 27.78 2.29
N GLY A 247 32.00 28.61 3.01
CA GLY A 247 32.17 30.07 3.02
C GLY A 247 33.43 30.55 3.75
N VAL A 248 33.85 29.88 4.82
CA VAL A 248 35.01 30.29 5.63
C VAL A 248 36.34 30.03 4.90
N GLY A 249 36.42 28.97 4.09
CA GLY A 249 37.64 28.64 3.31
C GLY A 249 38.00 29.70 2.26
N ALA A 250 37.01 30.24 1.54
CA ALA A 250 37.23 31.24 0.50
C ALA A 250 37.71 32.60 1.07
N VAL A 251 37.24 32.98 2.25
CA VAL A 251 37.66 34.25 2.90
C VAL A 251 39.12 34.19 3.36
N LEU A 252 39.61 33.03 3.83
CA LEU A 252 41.00 32.87 4.28
C LEU A 252 42.00 32.86 3.11
N LEU A 253 41.65 32.27 1.96
CA LEU A 253 42.50 32.31 0.76
C LEU A 253 42.61 33.72 0.16
N SER A 254 41.54 34.51 0.18
CA SER A 254 41.57 35.88 -0.34
C SER A 254 42.49 36.81 0.46
N ARG A 255 42.63 36.63 1.78
CA ARG A 255 43.49 37.46 2.64
C ARG A 255 44.98 37.19 2.46
N ARG A 256 45.37 35.98 2.04
CA ARG A 256 46.78 35.61 1.82
C ARG A 256 47.35 36.23 0.53
N SER A 257 46.50 36.43 -0.48
CA SER A 257 46.90 37.03 -1.77
C SER A 257 47.15 38.54 -1.73
N ARG A 258 46.69 39.25 -0.68
CA ARG A 258 46.86 40.71 -0.55
C ARG A 258 48.06 41.14 0.30
N ARG A 259 48.88 40.19 0.76
CA ARG A 259 50.09 40.45 1.59
C ARG A 259 51.39 39.96 0.94
N ALA A 260 51.35 39.57 -0.34
CA ALA A 260 52.53 39.27 -1.14
C ALA A 260 52.75 40.37 -2.17
#